data_AF-A0A662AGS8-F1
#
_entry.id   AF-A0A662AGS8-F1
#
_cell.length_a   1.000
_cell.length_b   1.000
_cell.length_c   1.000
_cell.angle_alpha   90.00
_cell.angle_beta   90.00
_cell.angle_gamma   90.00
#
_symmetry.space_group_name_H-M   'P 1'
#
loop_
_entity.id
_entity.type
_entity.pdbx_description
1 polymer ?
#
loop_
_entity_poly.entity_id
_entity_poly.type
_entity_poly.pdbx_seq_one_letter_code
_entity_poly.pdbx_strand_id
1 'polypeptide(L)'
;MIIVLSIMVAGIIIGAMLNDKKKIISIIDKLTNWAIYALLFLLGISVGLNKTIINNLDNIGVNALIITVGAVFGSIIMALITFKLFFKKQKTNKL
;
A
#
# COMPACT_ATOMS: atom_id res chain seq x y z
N MET A 1 -0.71 -20.34 0.32
CA MET A 1 0.07 -19.15 -0.08
C MET A 1 0.33 -19.10 -1.58
N ILE A 2 0.79 -20.18 -2.21
CA ILE A 2 1.04 -20.21 -3.68
C ILE A 2 -0.20 -19.85 -4.52
N ILE A 3 -1.38 -20.34 -4.14
CA ILE A 3 -2.66 -20.06 -4.82
C ILE A 3 -2.97 -18.56 -4.81
N VAL A 4 -2.72 -17.88 -3.69
CA VAL A 4 -2.96 -16.44 -3.56
C VAL A 4 -2.01 -15.67 -4.47
N LEU A 5 -0.72 -16.03 -4.49
CA LEU A 5 0.23 -15.43 -5.42
C LEU A 5 -0.20 -15.65 -6.88
N SER A 6 -0.61 -16.86 -7.25
CA SER A 6 -1.06 -17.17 -8.61
C SER A 6 -2.25 -16.32 -9.03
N ILE A 7 -3.24 -16.13 -8.14
CA ILE A 7 -4.40 -15.28 -8.40
C ILE A 7 -3.99 -13.80 -8.52
N MET A 8 -3.06 -13.31 -7.68
CA MET A 8 -2.55 -11.94 -7.79
C MET A 8 -1.85 -11.69 -9.12
N VAL A 9 -0.97 -12.62 -9.53
CA VAL A 9 -0.26 -12.55 -10.81
C VAL A 9 -1.25 -12.59 -11.98
N ALA A 10 -2.23 -13.50 -11.94
CA ALA A 10 -3.28 -13.57 -12.94
C ALA A 10 -4.09 -12.26 -13.01
N GLY A 11 -4.45 -11.69 -11.86
CA GLY A 11 -5.15 -10.40 -11.77
C GLY A 11 -4.37 -9.24 -12.38
N ILE A 12 -3.04 -9.20 -12.17
CA ILE A 12 -2.16 -8.19 -12.79
C ILE A 12 -2.13 -8.36 -14.31
N ILE A 13 -1.98 -9.59 -14.81
CA ILE A 13 -1.96 -9.87 -16.25
C ILE A 13 -3.29 -9.45 -16.90
N ILE A 14 -4.41 -9.86 -16.30
CA ILE A 14 -5.76 -9.49 -16.77
C ILE A 14 -5.95 -7.97 -16.74
N GLY A 15 -5.55 -7.31 -15.64
CA GLY A 15 -5.61 -5.86 -15.50
C GLY A 15 -4.78 -5.12 -16.55
N ALA A 16 -3.59 -5.64 -16.87
CA ALA A 16 -2.72 -5.09 -17.91
C ALA A 16 -3.32 -5.24 -19.32
N MET A 17 -4.03 -6.34 -19.61
CA MET A 17 -4.70 -6.54 -20.91
C MET A 17 -5.96 -5.67 -21.08
N LEU A 18 -6.59 -5.25 -19.97
CA LEU A 18 -7.84 -4.48 -19.97
C LEU A 18 -7.62 -2.96 -19.82
N ASN A 19 -6.37 -2.52 -19.66
CA ASN A 19 -6.01 -1.12 -19.40
C ASN A 19 -6.36 -0.16 -20.56
N ASP A 20 -6.56 -0.66 -21.77
CA ASP A 20 -6.91 0.18 -22.93
C ASP A 20 -8.33 0.74 -22.87
N LYS A 21 -9.21 0.16 -22.03
CA LYS A 21 -10.64 0.50 -21.95
C LYS A 21 -10.92 1.44 -20.79
N LYS A 22 -10.87 2.76 -21.04
CA LYS A 22 -11.16 3.82 -20.04
C LYS A 22 -12.47 3.63 -19.26
N LYS A 23 -13.55 3.13 -19.88
CA LYS A 23 -14.82 2.86 -19.20
C LYS A 23 -14.69 1.74 -18.16
N ILE A 24 -13.93 0.68 -18.46
CA ILE A 24 -13.71 -0.44 -17.53
C ILE A 24 -12.86 0.03 -16.36
N ILE A 25 -11.78 0.77 -16.61
CA ILE A 25 -10.94 1.34 -15.55
C ILE A 25 -11.78 2.19 -14.59
N SER A 26 -12.62 3.10 -15.10
CA SER A 26 -13.45 3.95 -14.23
C SER A 26 -14.46 3.17 -13.37
N ILE A 27 -15.01 2.06 -13.88
CA ILE A 27 -15.90 1.18 -13.11
C ILE A 27 -15.11 0.46 -12.01
N ILE A 28 -13.95 -0.11 -12.36
CA ILE A 28 -13.07 -0.79 -11.42
C ILE A 28 -12.59 0.17 -10.33
N ASP A 29 -12.23 1.41 -10.67
CA ASP A 29 -11.81 2.42 -9.70
C ASP A 29 -12.94 2.73 -8.70
N LYS A 30 -14.18 2.90 -9.19
CA LYS A 30 -15.35 3.12 -8.31
C LYS A 30 -15.61 1.90 -7.43
N LEU A 31 -15.54 0.70 -8.00
CA LEU A 31 -15.78 -0.54 -7.27
C LEU A 31 -14.71 -0.79 -6.20
N THR A 32 -13.43 -0.55 -6.53
CA THR A 32 -12.29 -0.64 -5.61
C THR A 32 -12.46 0.33 -4.45
N ASN A 33 -12.82 1.58 -4.72
CA ASN A 33 -13.07 2.56 -3.65
C ASN A 33 -14.21 2.14 -2.73
N TRP A 34 -15.33 1.66 -3.29
CA TRP A 34 -16.43 1.12 -2.49
C TRP A 34 -15.99 -0.10 -1.66
N ALA A 35 -15.19 -0.99 -2.23
CA ALA A 35 -14.63 -2.14 -1.53
C ALA A 35 -13.70 -1.70 -0.38
N ILE A 36 -12.84 -0.70 -0.59
CA ILE A 36 -11.98 -0.14 0.45
C ILE A 36 -12.84 0.40 1.61
N TYR A 37 -13.89 1.18 1.32
CA TYR A 37 -14.77 1.67 2.38
C TYR A 37 -15.47 0.55 3.14
N ALA A 38 -15.98 -0.47 2.44
CA ALA A 38 -16.59 -1.63 3.07
C ALA A 38 -15.58 -2.40 3.94
N LEU A 39 -14.36 -2.62 3.44
CA LEU A 39 -13.29 -3.30 4.17
C LEU A 39 -12.84 -2.51 5.40
N LEU A 40 -12.68 -1.19 5.30
CA LEU A 40 -12.33 -0.34 6.43
C LEU A 40 -13.42 -0.33 7.50
N PHE A 41 -14.69 -0.29 7.08
CA PHE A 41 -15.83 -0.39 7.99
C PHE A 41 -15.85 -1.75 8.71
N LEU A 42 -15.70 -2.83 7.96
CA LEU A 42 -15.72 -4.18 8.50
C LEU A 42 -14.51 -4.45 9.41
N LEU A 43 -13.33 -3.92 9.05
CA LEU A 43 -12.15 -3.92 9.89
C LEU A 43 -12.42 -3.19 11.21
N GLY A 44 -13.04 -2.00 11.15
CA GLY A 44 -13.41 -1.23 12.33
C GLY A 44 -14.33 -2.02 13.27
N ILE A 45 -15.36 -2.69 12.72
CA ILE A 45 -16.24 -3.57 13.51
C ILE A 45 -15.45 -4.73 14.11
N SER A 46 -14.66 -5.44 13.30
CA SER A 46 -13.91 -6.62 13.73
C SER A 46 -12.93 -6.30 14.86
N VAL A 47 -12.25 -5.16 14.76
CA VAL A 47 -11.30 -4.68 15.78
C VAL A 47 -12.04 -4.15 17.01
N GLY A 48 -13.08 -3.34 16.83
CA GLY A 48 -13.82 -2.70 17.93
C GLY A 48 -14.59 -3.69 18.81
N LEU A 49 -15.10 -4.78 18.24
CA LEU A 49 -15.76 -5.84 19.01
C LEU A 49 -14.78 -6.80 19.70
N ASN A 50 -13.50 -6.77 19.32
CA ASN A 50 -12.48 -7.64 19.90
C ASN A 50 -11.94 -7.02 21.19
N LYS A 51 -12.44 -7.50 22.34
CA LYS A 51 -12.04 -7.03 23.67
C LYS A 51 -10.53 -7.15 23.94
N THR A 52 -9.86 -8.14 23.34
CA THR A 52 -8.41 -8.30 23.49
C THR A 52 -7.66 -7.19 22.76
N ILE A 53 -8.11 -6.83 21.55
CA ILE A 53 -7.49 -5.76 20.77
C ILE A 53 -7.78 -4.40 21.41
N ILE A 54 -9.04 -4.13 21.80
CA ILE A 54 -9.40 -2.82 22.38
C ILE A 54 -8.69 -2.56 23.72
N ASN A 55 -8.54 -3.57 24.57
CA ASN A 55 -7.85 -3.42 25.86
C ASN A 55 -6.33 -3.29 25.70
N ASN A 56 -5.77 -3.73 24.57
CA ASN A 56 -4.35 -3.58 24.25
C ASN A 56 -4.11 -2.51 23.18
N LEU A 57 -5.10 -1.68 22.87
CA LEU A 57 -5.02 -0.71 21.80
C LEU A 57 -3.89 0.29 22.03
N ASP A 58 -3.62 0.66 23.28
CA ASP A 58 -2.51 1.55 23.63
C ASP A 58 -1.17 0.94 23.24
N ASN A 59 -0.90 -0.31 23.64
CA ASN A 59 0.33 -1.03 23.31
C ASN A 59 0.45 -1.27 21.80
N ILE A 60 -0.63 -1.72 21.15
CA ILE A 60 -0.66 -1.96 19.70
C ILE A 60 -0.48 -0.65 18.93
N GLY A 61 -1.11 0.43 19.39
CA GLY A 61 -1.05 1.76 18.80
C GLY A 61 0.35 2.36 18.88
N VAL A 62 1.02 2.26 20.03
CA VAL A 62 2.42 2.69 20.19
C VAL A 62 3.34 1.88 19.29
N ASN A 63 3.18 0.55 19.26
CA ASN A 63 3.96 -0.31 18.36
C ASN A 63 3.74 0.06 16.89
N ALA A 64 2.48 0.30 16.49
CA ALA A 64 2.13 0.73 15.15
C ALA A 64 2.77 2.08 14.82
N LEU A 65 2.72 3.06 15.73
CA LEU A 65 3.37 4.36 15.54
C LEU A 65 4.88 4.24 15.33
N ILE A 66 5.56 3.45 16.17
CA ILE A 66 7.01 3.23 16.03
C ILE A 66 7.34 2.59 14.68
N ILE A 67 6.57 1.56 14.28
CA ILE A 67 6.76 0.88 13.00
C ILE A 67 6.50 1.84 11.82
N THR A 68 5.42 2.61 11.86
CA THR A 68 5.08 3.57 10.80
C THR A 68 6.13 4.66 10.68
N VAL A 69 6.55 5.27 11.80
CA VAL A 69 7.59 6.31 11.79
C VAL A 69 8.91 5.74 11.28
N GLY A 70 9.31 4.56 11.76
CA GLY A 70 10.51 3.88 11.29
C GLY A 70 10.47 3.55 9.80
N ALA A 71 9.34 3.04 9.30
CA ALA A 71 9.14 2.71 7.89
C ALA A 71 9.16 3.96 6.99
N VAL A 72 8.50 5.05 7.41
CA VAL A 72 8.50 6.33 6.68
C VAL A 72 9.89 6.93 6.66
N PHE A 73 10.57 6.97 7.80
CA PHE A 73 11.92 7.50 7.90
C PHE A 73 12.91 6.69 7.04
N GLY A 74 12.85 5.36 7.09
CA GLY A 74 13.64 4.47 6.25
C GLY A 74 13.36 4.69 4.74
N SER A 75 12.08 4.85 4.38
CA SER A 75 11.68 5.12 2.99
C SER A 75 12.22 6.46 2.49
N ILE A 76 12.18 7.52 3.32
CA ILE A 76 12.73 8.84 2.99
C ILE A 76 14.25 8.77 2.83
N ILE A 77 14.96 8.12 3.75
CA ILE A 77 16.42 7.94 3.64
C ILE A 77 16.79 7.21 2.35
N MET A 78 16.10 6.11 2.04
CA MET A 78 16.37 5.34 0.83
C MET A 78 16.08 6.15 -0.44
N ALA A 79 15.01 6.94 -0.44
CA ALA A 79 14.70 7.86 -1.53
C ALA A 79 15.80 8.92 -1.70
N LEU A 80 16.33 9.50 -0.61
CA LEU A 80 17.43 10.47 -0.66
C LEU A 80 18.75 9.85 -1.16
N ILE A 81 19.07 8.64 -0.71
CA ILE A 81 20.25 7.89 -1.18
C ILE A 81 20.12 7.63 -2.68
N THR A 82 18.97 7.10 -3.11
CA THR A 82 18.69 6.81 -4.52
C THR A 82 18.77 8.08 -5.35
N PHE A 83 18.20 9.18 -4.88
CA PHE A 83 18.29 10.49 -5.54
C PHE A 83 19.75 10.97 -5.67
N LYS A 84 20.54 10.89 -4.60
CA LYS A 84 21.94 11.33 -4.61
C LYS A 84 22.83 10.43 -5.48
N LEU A 85 22.60 9.12 -5.53
CA LEU A 85 23.43 8.19 -6.31
C LEU A 85 23.07 8.21 -7.81
N PHE A 86 21.78 8.19 -8.15
CA PHE A 86 21.32 8.11 -9.54
C PHE A 86 21.15 9.47 -10.21
N PHE A 87 20.63 10.48 -9.52
CA PHE A 87 20.32 11.78 -10.12
C PHE A 87 21.47 12.79 -10.00
N LYS A 88 22.29 12.76 -8.94
CA LYS A 88 23.47 13.65 -8.84
C LYS A 88 24.53 13.33 -9.90
N LYS A 89 24.67 12.06 -10.30
CA LYS A 89 25.66 11.62 -11.31
C LYS A 89 25.35 12.10 -12.73
N GLN A 90 24.08 12.42 -13.03
CA GLN A 90 23.68 12.95 -14.35
C GLN A 90 24.00 14.44 -14.54
N LYS A 91 24.24 15.20 -13.46
CA LYS A 91 24.52 16.65 -13.55
C LYS A 91 25.98 16.97 -13.91
N THR A 92 26.90 16.02 -13.81
CA THR A 92 28.35 16.24 -14.02
C THR A 92 28.84 15.80 -15.41
N ASN A 93 28.03 15.09 -16.20
CA ASN A 93 28.43 14.58 -17.53
C ASN A 93 27.82 15.38 -18.70
N LYS A 94 27.42 16.63 -18.46
CA LYS A 94 26.75 17.50 -19.44
C LYS A 94 27.28 18.94 -19.48
N LEU A 95 28.49 19.16 -18.95
CA LEU A 95 29.23 20.42 -19.09
C LEU A 95 30.46 20.18 -19.95
#